data_AF-A0A1I3WU04-F1
#
_entry.id   AF-A0A1I3WU04-F1
#
_cell.length_a   1.000
_cell.length_b   1.000
_cell.length_c   1.000
_cell.angle_alpha   90.00
_cell.angle_beta   90.00
_cell.angle_gamma   90.00
#
_symmetry.space_group_name_H-M   'P 1'
#
loop_
_entity.id
_entity.type
_entity.pdbx_description
1 polymer ?
#
loop_
_entity_poly.entity_id
_entity_poly.type
_entity_poly.pdbx_seq_one_letter_code
_entity_poly.pdbx_strand_id
1 'polypeptide(L)'
;MPERGKGKERWWRTRGFSLDGDRFRRDPETAEAAEFLLAEMVRQRGAELARWLEESRTSPRPWITAGVNSRVALRLTREELADLVRDVTQVLDACYDRVRERDEEVPDTARVIVHFDAFPVGLGEREKPD
;
A
#
# COMPACT_ATOMS: atom_id res chain seq x y z
N MET A 1 -30.69 -30.33 -21.58
CA MET A 1 -30.04 -29.12 -21.02
C MET A 1 -29.78 -29.38 -19.54
N PRO A 2 -28.55 -29.62 -19.08
CA PRO A 2 -28.32 -29.83 -17.65
C PRO A 2 -28.12 -28.50 -16.90
N GLU A 3 -28.65 -28.49 -15.68
CA GLU A 3 -28.77 -27.38 -14.73
C GLU A 3 -27.43 -26.71 -14.35
N ARG A 4 -27.48 -25.39 -14.15
CA ARG A 4 -26.40 -24.59 -13.56
C ARG A 4 -26.25 -24.93 -12.07
N GLY A 5 -25.05 -25.35 -11.68
CA GLY A 5 -24.70 -25.73 -10.32
C GLY A 5 -24.93 -24.61 -9.30
N LYS A 6 -25.65 -24.92 -8.23
CA LYS A 6 -25.75 -24.08 -7.02
C LYS A 6 -24.53 -24.31 -6.13
N GLY A 7 -23.38 -23.77 -6.52
CA GLY A 7 -22.22 -23.63 -5.64
C GLY A 7 -22.23 -22.23 -5.03
N LYS A 8 -22.16 -22.12 -3.70
CA LYS A 8 -21.90 -20.82 -3.04
C LYS A 8 -20.51 -20.35 -3.45
N GLU A 9 -20.43 -19.51 -4.48
CA GLU A 9 -19.19 -18.86 -4.86
C GLU A 9 -18.79 -17.89 -3.74
N ARG A 10 -17.84 -18.33 -2.90
CA ARG A 10 -17.09 -17.45 -2.01
C ARG A 10 -16.02 -16.77 -2.86
N TRP A 11 -16.35 -15.61 -3.40
CA TRP A 11 -15.33 -14.67 -3.83
C TRP A 11 -14.61 -14.20 -2.56
N TRP A 12 -13.33 -14.49 -2.45
CA TRP A 12 -12.49 -13.86 -1.44
C TRP A 12 -12.27 -12.42 -1.90
N ARG A 13 -12.57 -11.43 -1.04
CA ARG A 13 -12.13 -10.04 -1.24
C ARG A 13 -10.84 -9.84 -0.46
N THR A 14 -9.78 -9.46 -1.14
CA THR A 14 -8.56 -9.00 -0.48
C THR A 14 -8.85 -7.66 0.19
N ARG A 15 -8.77 -7.63 1.52
CA ARG A 15 -8.70 -6.37 2.27
C ARG A 15 -7.28 -5.84 2.16
N GLY A 16 -7.11 -4.51 2.18
CA GLY A 16 -5.79 -3.95 2.44
C GLY A 16 -5.26 -4.58 3.73
N PHE A 17 -4.05 -5.12 3.69
CA PHE A 17 -3.42 -5.71 4.87
C PHE A 17 -2.20 -4.87 5.22
N SER A 18 -2.10 -4.53 6.50
CA SER A 18 -0.86 -3.99 7.06
C SER A 18 -0.12 -5.16 7.72
N LEU A 19 1.10 -5.43 7.27
CA LEU A 19 1.97 -6.43 7.91
C LEU A 19 2.88 -5.71 8.90
N ASP A 20 2.82 -6.10 10.18
CA ASP A 20 3.85 -5.74 11.15
C ASP A 20 5.09 -6.61 10.91
N GLY A 21 5.84 -6.29 9.85
CA GLY A 21 6.99 -7.07 9.40
C GLY A 21 8.09 -7.17 10.46
N ASP A 22 8.22 -6.17 11.34
CA ASP A 22 9.22 -6.19 12.40
C ASP A 22 8.90 -7.24 13.46
N ARG A 23 7.62 -7.37 13.84
CA ARG A 23 7.18 -8.43 14.75
C ARG A 23 7.54 -9.82 14.21
N PHE A 24 7.29 -10.10 12.93
CA PHE A 24 7.57 -11.41 12.33
C PHE A 24 9.06 -11.69 12.13
N ARG A 25 9.88 -10.66 11.90
CA ARG A 25 11.34 -10.81 11.85
C ARG A 25 11.97 -11.18 13.19
N ARG A 26 11.36 -10.78 14.31
CA ARG A 26 11.89 -11.06 15.66
C ARG A 26 11.62 -12.50 16.12
N ASP A 27 10.68 -13.19 15.47
CA ASP A 27 10.37 -14.60 15.75
C ASP A 27 11.20 -15.50 14.81
N PRO A 28 12.12 -16.35 15.34
CA PRO A 28 12.95 -17.23 14.53
C PRO A 28 12.17 -18.16 13.60
N GLU A 29 10.96 -18.58 13.98
CA GLU A 29 10.15 -19.49 13.16
C GLU A 29 9.53 -18.77 11.96
N THR A 30 9.35 -17.45 12.03
CA THR A 30 8.72 -16.67 10.96
C THR A 30 9.67 -15.71 10.24
N ALA A 31 10.91 -15.56 10.70
CA ALA A 31 11.85 -14.57 10.18
C ALA A 31 12.12 -14.72 8.68
N GLU A 32 12.40 -15.93 8.19
CA GLU A 32 12.68 -16.18 6.77
C GLU A 32 11.47 -15.86 5.88
N ALA A 33 10.29 -16.32 6.31
CA ALA A 33 9.04 -16.03 5.60
C ALA A 33 8.73 -14.52 5.59
N ALA A 34 9.01 -13.82 6.70
CA ALA A 34 8.84 -12.37 6.80
C ALA A 34 9.75 -11.63 5.83
N GLU A 35 11.03 -12.00 5.75
CA GLU A 35 11.99 -11.40 4.81
C GLU A 35 11.55 -11.61 3.36
N PHE A 36 11.15 -12.83 3.00
CA PHE A 36 10.64 -13.13 1.66
C PHE A 36 9.40 -12.30 1.32
N LEU A 37 8.43 -12.22 2.23
CA LEU A 37 7.21 -11.44 2.04
C LEU A 37 7.50 -9.94 1.90
N LEU A 38 8.40 -9.38 2.71
CA LEU A 38 8.77 -7.97 2.63
C LEU A 38 9.46 -7.65 1.30
N ALA A 39 10.40 -8.49 0.86
CA ALA A 39 11.07 -8.34 -0.43
C ALA A 39 10.06 -8.40 -1.59
N GLU A 40 9.12 -9.34 -1.54
CA GLU A 40 8.08 -9.48 -2.54
C GLU A 40 7.13 -8.27 -2.58
N MET A 41 6.77 -7.70 -1.43
CA MET A 41 5.97 -6.47 -1.38
C MET A 41 6.70 -5.29 -2.04
N VAL A 42 8.00 -5.13 -1.83
CA VAL A 42 8.79 -4.07 -2.50
C VAL A 42 8.81 -4.29 -4.01
N ARG A 43 9.01 -5.54 -4.45
CA ARG A 43 9.00 -5.90 -5.87
C ARG A 43 7.64 -5.62 -6.52
N GLN A 44 6.55 -6.01 -5.85
CA GLN A 44 5.18 -5.79 -6.33
C GLN A 44 4.88 -4.29 -6.45
N ARG A 45 5.24 -3.47 -5.46
CA ARG A 45 5.10 -2.00 -5.50
C ARG A 45 5.77 -1.41 -6.73
N GLY A 46 7.03 -1.80 -6.99
CA GLY A 46 7.77 -1.34 -8.16
C GLY A 46 7.10 -1.71 -9.48
N ALA A 47 6.58 -2.94 -9.58
CA ALA A 47 5.87 -3.41 -10.76
C ALA A 47 4.54 -2.68 -10.98
N GLU A 48 3.77 -2.41 -9.91
CA GLU A 48 2.52 -1.65 -9.97
C GLU A 48 2.75 -0.21 -10.44
N LEU A 49 3.78 0.46 -9.91
CA LEU A 49 4.14 1.81 -10.32
C LEU A 49 4.63 1.86 -11.77
N ALA A 50 5.51 0.93 -12.18
CA ALA A 50 5.99 0.86 -13.55
C ALA A 50 4.85 0.62 -14.55
N ARG A 51 3.91 -0.26 -14.20
CA ARG A 51 2.71 -0.51 -15.01
C ARG A 51 1.84 0.74 -15.12
N TRP A 52 1.57 1.43 -14.00
CA TRP A 52 0.82 2.68 -14.01
C TRP A 52 1.47 3.75 -14.90
N LEU A 53 2.80 3.90 -14.87
CA LEU A 53 3.50 4.87 -15.72
C LEU A 53 3.29 4.59 -17.21
N GLU A 54 3.23 3.33 -17.63
CA GLU A 54 2.91 2.97 -19.01
C GLU A 54 1.43 3.24 -19.33
N GLU A 55 0.51 2.75 -18.49
CA GLU A 55 -0.94 2.93 -18.65
C GLU A 55 -1.36 4.41 -18.64
N SER A 56 -0.66 5.25 -17.88
CA SER A 56 -0.97 6.67 -17.73
C SER A 56 -0.87 7.47 -19.03
N ARG A 57 -0.10 6.98 -20.02
CA ARG A 57 0.08 7.65 -21.32
C ARG A 57 -1.19 7.68 -22.16
N THR A 58 -2.06 6.69 -21.98
CA THR A 58 -3.31 6.52 -22.73
C THR A 58 -4.56 6.60 -21.85
N SER A 59 -4.37 6.70 -20.53
CA SER A 59 -5.46 6.83 -19.57
C SER A 59 -6.20 8.17 -19.68
N PRO A 60 -7.50 8.23 -19.34
CA PRO A 60 -8.26 9.47 -19.36
C PRO A 60 -7.63 10.56 -18.47
N ARG A 61 -7.55 11.79 -19.00
CA ARG A 61 -6.96 12.96 -18.32
C ARG A 61 -7.41 13.15 -16.86
N PRO A 62 -8.70 12.98 -16.50
CA PRO A 62 -9.15 13.13 -15.11
C PRO A 62 -8.40 12.23 -14.11
N TRP A 63 -8.08 10.99 -14.49
CA TRP A 63 -7.33 10.06 -13.65
C TRP A 63 -5.86 10.47 -13.49
N ILE A 64 -5.27 11.06 -14.54
CA ILE A 64 -3.90 11.58 -14.48
C ILE A 64 -3.83 12.79 -13.54
N THR A 65 -4.80 13.69 -13.62
CA THR A 65 -4.84 14.90 -12.78
C THR A 65 -5.19 14.60 -11.33
N ALA A 66 -5.99 13.55 -11.05
CA ALA A 66 -6.33 13.12 -9.70
C ALA A 66 -5.20 12.35 -8.99
N GLY A 67 -4.32 11.70 -9.75
CA GLY A 67 -3.18 10.95 -9.22
C GLY A 67 -2.02 11.84 -8.77
N VAL A 68 -1.10 11.27 -7.99
CA VAL A 68 0.12 11.95 -7.54
C VAL A 68 1.34 11.03 -7.66
N ASN A 69 2.46 11.58 -8.15
CA ASN A 69 3.79 10.96 -8.06
C ASN A 69 4.75 12.00 -7.49
N SER A 70 4.98 11.94 -6.18
CA SER A 70 5.80 12.92 -5.46
C SER A 70 6.72 12.25 -4.46
N ARG A 71 7.89 12.83 -4.26
CA ARG A 71 8.86 12.47 -3.22
C ARG A 71 9.20 13.71 -2.41
N VAL A 72 9.17 13.61 -1.08
CA VAL A 72 9.61 14.66 -0.16
C VAL A 72 10.63 14.06 0.82
N ALA A 73 11.65 14.85 1.18
CA ALA A 73 12.63 14.48 2.20
C ALA A 73 12.52 15.46 3.38
N LEU A 74 12.25 14.95 4.58
CA LEU A 74 12.05 15.74 5.80
C LEU A 74 13.11 15.36 6.85
N ARG A 75 13.43 16.31 7.74
CA ARG A 75 14.17 16.05 8.97
C ARG A 75 13.15 16.02 10.11
N LEU A 76 12.86 14.82 10.61
CA LEU A 76 11.88 14.59 11.68
C LEU A 76 12.55 13.88 12.86
N THR A 77 12.08 14.18 14.06
CA THR A 77 12.26 13.34 15.24
C THR A 77 11.48 12.02 15.09
N ARG A 78 11.70 11.08 16.02
CA ARG A 78 10.98 9.80 16.02
C ARG A 78 9.48 10.04 16.26
N GLU A 79 9.16 10.96 17.16
CA GLU A 79 7.81 11.32 17.55
C GLU A 79 7.08 12.00 16.39
N GLU A 80 7.71 12.97 15.73
CA GLU A 80 7.14 13.62 14.54
C GLU A 80 6.93 12.64 13.37
N LEU A 81 7.83 11.66 13.18
CA LEU A 81 7.61 10.60 12.19
C LEU A 81 6.40 9.72 12.54
N ALA A 82 6.25 9.34 13.82
CA ALA A 82 5.11 8.56 14.28
C ALA A 82 3.79 9.33 14.11
N ASP A 83 3.81 10.63 14.36
CA ASP A 83 2.65 11.51 14.16
C ASP A 83 2.28 11.62 12.68
N LEU A 84 3.25 11.84 11.79
CA LEU A 84 3.03 11.83 10.34
C LEU A 84 2.39 10.53 9.85
N VAL A 85 2.89 9.37 10.31
CA VAL A 85 2.32 8.08 9.91
C VAL A 85 0.87 7.96 10.38
N ARG A 86 0.59 8.33 11.63
CA ARG A 86 -0.76 8.26 12.20
C ARG A 86 -1.75 9.13 11.43
N ASP A 87 -1.37 10.36 11.13
CA ASP A 87 -2.23 11.33 10.44
C ASP A 87 -2.57 10.85 9.02
N VAL A 88 -1.59 10.34 8.27
CA VAL A 88 -1.81 9.81 6.93
C VAL A 88 -2.68 8.54 6.97
N THR A 89 -2.40 7.62 7.90
CA THR A 89 -3.23 6.41 8.07
C THR A 89 -4.67 6.77 8.38
N GLN A 90 -4.92 7.76 9.24
CA GLN A 90 -6.28 8.22 9.56
C GLN A 90 -7.02 8.73 8.32
N VAL A 91 -6.34 9.45 7.42
CA VAL A 91 -6.93 9.91 6.15
C VAL A 91 -7.31 8.74 5.24
N LEU A 92 -6.44 7.73 5.14
CA LEU A 92 -6.68 6.54 4.33
C LEU A 92 -7.82 5.68 4.90
N ASP A 93 -7.86 5.49 6.21
CA ASP A 93 -8.92 4.75 6.91
C ASP A 93 -10.26 5.44 6.74
N ALA A 94 -10.33 6.76 6.92
CA ALA A 94 -11.55 7.53 6.69
C ALA A 94 -12.02 7.46 5.21
N CYS A 95 -11.09 7.36 4.26
CA CYS A 95 -11.43 7.14 2.85
C CYS A 95 -11.99 5.73 2.64
N TYR A 96 -11.34 4.71 3.19
CA TYR A 96 -11.79 3.32 3.13
C TYR A 96 -13.20 3.17 3.71
N ASP A 97 -13.46 3.71 4.90
CA ASP A 97 -14.77 3.63 5.55
C ASP A 97 -15.87 4.29 4.72
N ARG A 98 -15.56 5.37 3.99
CA ARG A 98 -16.52 6.04 3.10
C ARG A 98 -16.93 5.19 1.90
N VAL A 99 -16.04 4.34 1.40
CA VAL A 99 -16.24 3.58 0.15
C VAL A 99 -16.45 2.09 0.37
N ARG A 100 -16.21 1.55 1.57
CA ARG A 100 -16.30 0.10 1.85
C ARG A 100 -17.71 -0.49 1.71
N GLU A 101 -18.75 0.34 1.84
CA GLU A 101 -20.16 -0.07 1.69
C GLU A 101 -20.72 0.23 0.29
N ARG A 102 -19.89 0.76 -0.62
CA ARG A 102 -20.30 1.12 -1.97
C ARG A 102 -20.43 -0.15 -2.83
N ASP A 103 -21.56 -0.31 -3.51
CA ASP A 103 -21.73 -1.37 -4.52
C ASP A 103 -20.73 -1.16 -5.67
N GLU A 104 -20.24 -2.28 -6.23
CA GLU A 104 -19.18 -2.29 -7.25
C GLU A 104 -19.59 -1.63 -8.58
N GLU A 105 -20.88 -1.33 -8.78
CA GLU A 105 -21.46 -0.80 -10.02
C GLU A 105 -21.59 0.73 -10.07
N VAL A 106 -20.77 1.49 -9.34
CA VAL A 106 -20.73 2.96 -9.53
C VAL A 106 -20.00 3.28 -10.83
N PRO A 107 -20.65 3.93 -11.82
CA PRO A 107 -20.00 4.34 -13.06
C PRO A 107 -18.75 5.17 -12.79
N ASP A 108 -17.76 5.04 -13.66
CA ASP A 108 -16.48 5.75 -13.57
C ASP A 108 -15.66 5.48 -12.29
N THR A 109 -15.79 4.27 -11.72
CA THR A 109 -14.93 3.82 -10.61
C THR A 109 -13.71 3.06 -11.16
N ALA A 110 -12.50 3.41 -10.69
CA ALA A 110 -11.29 2.64 -10.95
C ALA A 110 -10.71 2.08 -9.66
N ARG A 111 -9.98 0.97 -9.77
CA ARG A 111 -9.17 0.43 -8.66
C ARG A 111 -7.95 1.32 -8.46
N VAL A 112 -7.91 2.05 -7.35
CA VAL A 112 -6.77 2.90 -6.95
C VAL A 112 -5.90 2.15 -5.95
N ILE A 113 -4.59 2.09 -6.21
CA ILE A 113 -3.59 1.56 -5.30
C ILE A 113 -2.83 2.74 -4.71
N VAL A 114 -2.69 2.77 -3.38
CA VAL A 114 -1.92 3.79 -2.66
C VAL A 114 -0.74 3.11 -2.00
N HIS A 115 0.47 3.58 -2.30
CA HIS A 115 1.67 3.24 -1.56
C HIS A 115 2.06 4.42 -0.68
N PHE A 116 2.27 4.15 0.61
CA PHE A 116 2.76 5.12 1.56
C PHE A 116 3.93 4.52 2.32
N ASP A 117 5.11 5.09 2.10
CA ASP A 117 6.35 4.65 2.72
C ASP A 117 6.98 5.85 3.44
N ALA A 118 7.08 5.75 4.76
CA ALA A 118 7.72 6.75 5.61
C ALA A 118 8.83 6.04 6.40
N PHE A 119 10.07 6.28 6.00
CA PHE A 119 11.24 5.63 6.59
C PHE A 119 12.39 6.61 6.71
N PRO A 120 13.20 6.47 7.78
CA PRO A 120 14.42 7.25 7.90
C PRO A 120 15.49 6.70 6.95
N VAL A 121 16.36 7.57 6.46
CA VAL A 121 17.54 7.21 5.65
C VAL A 121 18.81 7.61 6.40
N GLY A 122 19.85 6.79 6.31
CA GLY A 122 21.17 7.10 6.89
C GLY A 122 21.24 7.07 8.42
N LEU A 123 20.35 6.36 9.12
CA LEU A 123 20.43 6.25 10.59
C LEU A 123 21.71 5.55 11.06
N GLY A 124 22.23 4.59 10.29
CA GLY A 124 23.44 3.82 10.64
C GLY A 124 24.76 4.56 10.38
N GLU A 125 24.74 5.72 9.72
CA GLU A 125 25.95 6.49 9.39
C GLU A 125 26.20 7.65 10.37
N ARG A 126 25.30 7.89 11.33
CA ARG A 126 25.38 9.00 12.28
C ARG A 126 26.30 8.76 13.49
N GLU A 127 26.88 7.57 13.63
CA GLU A 127 27.78 7.25 14.73
C GLU A 127 29.24 7.27 14.26
N LYS A 128 29.80 8.49 14.21
CA LYS A 128 31.19 8.80 14.58
C LYS A 128 31.42 10.32 14.53
N PRO A 129 31.21 11.04 15.63
CA PRO A 129 32.11 12.12 15.98
C PRO A 129 33.35 11.55 16.68
N ASP A 130 34.54 12.01 16.28
CA ASP A 130 35.81 11.78 17.00
C ASP A 130 35.74 12.28 18.46
#